data_AF-A0A329R6C9-F1
#
_entry.id   AF-A0A329R6C9-F1
#
_cell.length_a   1.000
_cell.length_b   1.000
_cell.length_c   1.000
_cell.angle_alpha   90.00
_cell.angle_beta   90.00
_cell.angle_gamma   90.00
#
_symmetry.space_group_name_H-M   'P 1'
#
loop_
_entity.id
_entity.type
_entity.pdbx_description
1 polymer ?
#
loop_
_entity_poly.entity_id
_entity_poly.type
_entity_poly.pdbx_seq_one_letter_code
_entity_poly.pdbx_strand_id
1 'polypeptide(L)'
;MAPSTKTAQNLSFVLEKVDVVKYEDRPVPEIKDPHDVIVNVRYTGICGSDVHYYTHGSIGKYVVDKPMVLGHESAGVVHAVGSAVKSLKVGDQVAMEPGVPCRRCVRCLEGNYNLCPDMAFAATPPYDGTLAKFYRMPEDFCYKLPSNVSMQEGAMLEPTAVAVHFCRLAKVSPGHKVVVFGVGP
;
A
#
# COMPACT_ATOMS: atom_id res chain seq x y z
N MET A 1 -2.20 7.58 41.37
CA MET A 1 -1.75 6.58 40.37
C MET A 1 -1.93 7.22 39.00
N ALA A 2 -0.85 7.46 38.25
CA ALA A 2 -0.97 7.97 36.89
C ALA A 2 -1.74 6.93 36.04
N PRO A 3 -2.61 7.36 35.10
CA PRO A 3 -3.29 6.41 34.23
C PRO A 3 -2.21 5.64 33.46
N SER A 4 -2.25 4.31 33.54
CA SER A 4 -1.48 3.45 32.67
C SER A 4 -1.94 3.73 31.23
N THR A 5 -1.21 4.58 30.53
CA THR A 5 -1.41 4.81 29.10
C THR A 5 -1.03 3.51 28.41
N LYS A 6 -2.02 2.66 28.11
CA LYS A 6 -1.83 1.54 27.19
C LYS A 6 -1.22 2.11 25.91
N THR A 7 0.00 1.71 25.59
CA THR A 7 0.66 2.13 24.35
C THR A 7 -0.20 1.65 23.18
N ALA A 8 -0.63 2.59 22.33
CA ALA A 8 -1.41 2.27 21.14
C ALA A 8 -0.69 1.22 20.29
N GLN A 9 -1.33 0.08 20.07
CA GLN A 9 -0.72 -1.09 19.44
C GLN A 9 -0.65 -0.94 17.93
N ASN A 10 -1.71 -0.45 17.28
CA ASN A 10 -1.75 -0.19 15.84
C ASN A 10 -2.45 1.14 15.52
N LEU A 11 -1.82 2.24 15.96
CA LEU A 11 -2.28 3.59 15.66
C LEU A 11 -2.41 3.78 14.14
N SER A 12 -3.61 4.15 13.70
CA SER A 12 -4.02 4.24 12.30
C SER A 12 -4.63 5.61 12.00
N PHE A 13 -4.36 6.17 10.83
CA PHE A 13 -4.94 7.43 10.35
C PHE A 13 -6.20 7.12 9.54
N VAL A 14 -7.35 7.38 10.14
CA VAL A 14 -8.65 6.98 9.63
C VAL A 14 -9.41 8.20 9.10
N LEU A 15 -9.87 8.11 7.85
CA LEU A 15 -10.90 8.98 7.30
C LEU A 15 -12.27 8.52 7.79
N GLU A 16 -12.95 9.30 8.62
CA GLU A 16 -14.30 8.97 9.10
C GLU A 16 -15.39 9.43 8.13
N LYS A 17 -15.19 10.62 7.55
CA LYS A 17 -16.01 11.25 6.51
C LYS A 17 -15.20 12.40 5.91
N VAL A 18 -15.73 13.01 4.85
CA VAL A 18 -15.13 14.18 4.20
C VAL A 18 -14.66 15.22 5.23
N ASP A 19 -13.42 15.67 5.08
CA ASP A 19 -12.71 16.63 5.94
C ASP A 19 -12.55 16.23 7.42
N VAL A 20 -12.87 14.99 7.79
CA VAL A 20 -12.77 14.51 9.18
C VAL A 20 -11.91 13.25 9.25
N VAL A 21 -10.73 13.44 9.81
CA VAL A 21 -9.74 12.39 10.07
C VAL A 21 -9.47 12.29 11.57
N LYS A 22 -9.10 11.09 12.01
CA LYS A 22 -8.62 10.88 13.37
C LYS A 22 -7.51 9.84 13.41
N TYR A 23 -6.72 9.91 14.46
CA TYR A 23 -5.90 8.77 14.87
C TYR A 23 -6.76 7.83 15.72
N GLU A 24 -6.84 6.57 15.30
CA GLU A 24 -7.56 5.51 15.99
C GLU A 24 -6.60 4.35 16.26
N ASP A 25 -6.57 3.84 17.49
CA ASP A 25 -5.85 2.60 17.77
C ASP A 25 -6.70 1.42 17.30
N ARG A 26 -6.28 0.78 16.21
CA ARG A 26 -6.92 -0.42 15.68
C ARG A 26 -6.24 -1.68 16.23
N PRO A 27 -6.84 -2.87 16.11
CA PRO A 27 -6.15 -4.11 16.40
C PRO A 27 -4.91 -4.27 15.50
N VAL A 28 -3.84 -4.87 16.04
CA VAL A 28 -2.76 -5.40 15.20
C VAL A 28 -3.36 -6.52 14.33
N PRO A 29 -3.16 -6.53 13.01
CA PRO A 29 -3.68 -7.59 12.16
C PRO A 29 -3.14 -8.96 12.57
N GLU A 30 -3.97 -9.99 12.42
CA GLU A 30 -3.54 -11.38 12.57
C GLU A 30 -3.28 -11.99 11.19
N ILE A 31 -2.32 -12.91 11.10
CA ILE A 31 -2.10 -13.74 9.90
C ILE A 31 -3.37 -14.53 9.62
N LYS A 32 -3.98 -14.37 8.43
CA LYS A 32 -5.18 -15.15 8.04
C LYS A 32 -4.90 -16.15 6.93
N ASP A 33 -3.85 -15.93 6.14
CA ASP A 33 -3.35 -16.87 5.13
C ASP A 33 -1.92 -17.32 5.48
N PRO A 34 -1.54 -18.61 5.26
CA PRO A 34 -0.18 -19.08 5.47
C PRO A 34 0.91 -18.33 4.69
N HIS A 35 0.57 -17.62 3.61
CA HIS A 35 1.46 -16.77 2.82
C HIS A 35 1.39 -15.29 3.17
N ASP A 36 0.60 -14.89 4.17
CA ASP A 36 0.58 -13.50 4.64
C ASP A 36 1.87 -13.14 5.38
N VAL A 37 2.24 -11.86 5.30
CA VAL A 37 3.16 -11.20 6.20
C VAL A 37 2.45 -10.03 6.88
N ILE A 38 2.89 -9.70 8.09
CA ILE A 38 2.54 -8.45 8.76
C ILE A 38 3.76 -7.55 8.71
N VAL A 39 3.61 -6.36 8.14
CA VAL A 39 4.66 -5.35 8.01
C VAL A 39 4.43 -4.28 9.07
N ASN A 40 5.47 -3.96 9.86
CA ASN A 40 5.54 -2.74 10.64
C ASN A 40 5.86 -1.59 9.67
N VAL A 41 4.85 -0.82 9.30
CA VAL A 41 4.97 0.25 8.30
C VAL A 41 5.79 1.39 8.91
N ARG A 42 6.83 1.82 8.19
CA ARG A 42 7.77 2.84 8.66
C ARG A 42 7.62 4.15 7.91
N TYR A 43 7.31 4.08 6.62
CA TYR A 43 7.08 5.23 5.76
C TYR A 43 5.90 4.94 4.84
N THR A 44 5.07 5.95 4.66
CA THR A 44 3.98 5.97 3.69
C THR A 44 3.97 7.34 3.02
N GLY A 45 4.13 7.35 1.70
CA GLY A 45 3.91 8.54 0.87
C GLY A 45 2.42 8.89 0.84
N ILE A 46 2.13 10.17 0.57
CA ILE A 46 0.77 10.67 0.45
C ILE A 46 0.54 11.05 -1.00
N CYS A 47 -0.44 10.40 -1.62
CA CYS A 47 -0.79 10.66 -3.01
C CYS A 47 -1.94 11.66 -3.11
N GLY A 48 -2.12 12.22 -4.31
CA GLY A 48 -3.30 13.01 -4.63
C GLY A 48 -4.61 12.25 -4.44
N SER A 49 -4.61 10.92 -4.57
CA SER A 49 -5.78 10.08 -4.31
C SER A 49 -6.17 10.06 -2.82
N ASP A 50 -5.22 9.99 -1.89
CA ASP A 50 -5.49 10.07 -0.46
C ASP A 50 -6.13 11.42 -0.10
N VAL A 51 -5.58 12.52 -0.66
CA VAL A 51 -6.14 13.87 -0.51
C VAL A 51 -7.52 13.97 -1.14
N HIS A 52 -7.75 13.34 -2.29
CA HIS A 52 -9.05 13.35 -2.95
C HIS A 52 -10.10 12.58 -2.15
N TYR A 53 -9.76 11.44 -1.54
CA TYR A 53 -10.65 10.77 -0.59
C TYR A 53 -10.93 11.64 0.64
N TYR A 54 -9.90 12.29 1.20
CA TYR A 54 -10.08 13.20 2.34
C TYR A 54 -11.07 14.34 2.02
N THR A 55 -10.92 14.99 0.88
CA THR A 55 -11.68 16.20 0.51
C THR A 55 -13.02 15.93 -0.19
N HIS A 56 -13.20 14.77 -0.82
CA HIS A 56 -14.39 14.45 -1.62
C HIS A 56 -15.07 13.13 -1.24
N GLY A 57 -14.43 12.31 -0.38
CA GLY A 57 -14.99 11.04 0.10
C GLY A 57 -15.14 9.96 -0.99
N SER A 58 -14.69 10.23 -2.22
CA SER A 58 -14.83 9.32 -3.35
C SER A 58 -13.86 9.65 -4.48
N ILE A 59 -13.56 8.64 -5.31
CA ILE A 59 -12.88 8.77 -6.60
C ILE A 59 -13.68 7.98 -7.63
N GLY A 60 -14.42 8.66 -8.50
CA GLY A 60 -15.32 8.02 -9.46
C GLY A 60 -16.37 7.14 -8.76
N LYS A 61 -16.37 5.83 -9.05
CA LYS A 61 -17.31 4.87 -8.45
C LYS A 61 -16.88 4.36 -7.06
N TYR A 62 -15.68 4.69 -6.59
CA TYR A 62 -15.16 4.22 -5.31
C TYR A 62 -15.52 5.23 -4.23
N VAL A 63 -16.53 4.90 -3.42
CA VAL A 63 -17.08 5.79 -2.38
C VAL A 63 -16.70 5.26 -0.99
N VAL A 64 -16.23 6.14 -0.12
CA VAL A 64 -15.90 5.84 1.27
C VAL A 64 -17.19 5.84 2.10
N ASP A 65 -17.89 4.71 2.13
CA ASP A 65 -19.15 4.56 2.89
C ASP A 65 -18.93 4.22 4.38
N LYS A 66 -17.70 3.86 4.76
CA LYS A 66 -17.30 3.46 6.12
C LYS A 66 -15.93 4.03 6.46
N PRO A 67 -15.60 4.22 7.76
CA PRO A 67 -14.30 4.73 8.15
C PRO A 67 -13.14 3.87 7.61
N MET A 68 -12.24 4.50 6.86
CA MET A 68 -11.19 3.82 6.10
C MET A 68 -9.82 4.39 6.45
N VAL A 69 -8.82 3.53 6.64
CA VAL A 69 -7.41 3.97 6.75
C VAL A 69 -6.93 4.41 5.37
N LEU A 70 -6.23 5.54 5.29
CA LEU A 70 -5.66 6.05 4.03
C LEU A 70 -4.24 5.50 3.77
N GLY A 71 -3.64 5.84 2.64
CA GLY A 71 -2.26 5.50 2.27
C GLY A 71 -2.09 4.18 1.53
N HIS A 72 -1.18 4.18 0.55
CA HIS A 72 -0.84 3.02 -0.28
C HIS A 72 0.62 3.01 -0.78
N GLU A 73 1.39 4.07 -0.54
CA GLU A 73 2.77 4.21 -1.01
C GLU A 73 3.77 3.85 0.11
N SER A 74 3.95 2.57 0.44
CA SER A 74 4.55 2.20 1.73
C SER A 74 5.76 1.28 1.70
N ALA A 75 6.59 1.44 2.73
CA ALA A 75 7.66 0.50 3.07
C ALA A 75 7.79 0.33 4.59
N GLY A 76 8.33 -0.80 4.99
CA GLY A 76 8.46 -1.12 6.40
C GLY A 76 9.34 -2.33 6.68
N VAL A 77 9.17 -2.90 7.87
CA VAL A 77 9.93 -4.04 8.35
C VAL A 77 8.97 -5.20 8.59
N VAL A 78 9.28 -6.38 8.06
CA VAL A 78 8.49 -7.59 8.32
C VAL A 78 8.48 -7.87 9.83
N HIS A 79 7.28 -7.85 10.42
CA HIS A 79 7.03 -8.05 11.84
C HIS A 79 6.68 -9.50 12.16
N ALA A 80 5.86 -10.13 11.34
CA ALA A 80 5.45 -11.52 11.46
C ALA A 80 5.23 -12.14 10.07
N VAL A 81 5.35 -13.46 9.97
CA VAL A 81 5.19 -14.22 8.74
C VAL A 81 4.26 -15.42 8.96
N GLY A 82 3.48 -15.77 7.96
CA GLY A 82 2.70 -17.00 7.95
C GLY A 82 3.57 -18.25 7.81
N SER A 83 2.99 -19.41 8.10
CA SER A 83 3.71 -20.68 8.16
C SER A 83 4.23 -21.19 6.82
N ALA A 84 3.70 -20.70 5.70
CA ALA A 84 4.10 -21.07 4.35
C ALA A 84 5.00 -20.02 3.66
N VAL A 85 5.26 -18.89 4.32
CA VAL A 85 6.16 -17.84 3.81
C VAL A 85 7.58 -18.37 3.72
N LYS A 86 8.20 -18.18 2.54
CA LYS A 86 9.58 -18.63 2.26
C LYS A 86 10.46 -17.52 1.69
N SER A 87 9.86 -16.49 1.12
CA SER A 87 10.58 -15.41 0.44
C SER A 87 11.09 -14.32 1.39
N LEU A 88 10.48 -14.20 2.57
CA LEU A 88 10.73 -13.16 3.56
C LEU A 88 10.86 -13.75 4.96
N LYS A 89 11.50 -13.01 5.86
CA LYS A 89 11.55 -13.31 7.30
C LYS A 89 11.42 -12.04 8.13
N VAL A 90 11.06 -12.22 9.40
CA VAL A 90 11.01 -11.13 10.38
C VAL A 90 12.33 -10.33 10.38
N GLY A 91 12.21 -9.01 10.35
CA GLY A 91 13.33 -8.07 10.30
C GLY A 91 13.76 -7.67 8.88
N ASP A 92 13.31 -8.34 7.83
CA ASP A 92 13.57 -7.88 6.46
C ASP A 92 12.87 -6.53 6.20
N GLN A 93 13.59 -5.60 5.56
CA GLN A 93 13.01 -4.34 5.09
C GLN A 93 12.37 -4.58 3.72
N VAL A 94 11.14 -4.10 3.53
CA VAL A 94 10.34 -4.37 2.33
C VAL A 94 9.66 -3.11 1.83
N ALA A 95 9.57 -2.96 0.50
CA ALA A 95 8.56 -2.14 -0.15
C ALA A 95 7.30 -2.96 -0.38
N MET A 96 6.15 -2.30 -0.37
CA MET A 96 4.83 -2.94 -0.46
C MET A 96 4.16 -2.53 -1.76
N GLU A 97 3.78 -3.50 -2.60
CA GLU A 97 2.90 -3.24 -3.74
C GLU A 97 1.44 -3.32 -3.27
N PRO A 98 0.68 -2.20 -3.33
CA PRO A 98 -0.61 -2.10 -2.64
C PRO A 98 -1.77 -2.88 -3.27
N GLY A 99 -1.62 -3.32 -4.53
CA GLY A 99 -2.68 -3.97 -5.31
C GLY A 99 -2.54 -5.48 -5.35
N VAL A 100 -3.36 -6.20 -4.58
CA VAL A 100 -3.40 -7.66 -4.55
C VAL A 100 -4.52 -8.19 -5.47
N PRO A 101 -4.19 -8.88 -6.56
CA PRO A 101 -5.17 -9.43 -7.51
C PRO A 101 -5.70 -10.80 -7.05
N CYS A 102 -6.74 -11.30 -7.71
CA CYS A 102 -7.28 -12.65 -7.45
C CYS A 102 -6.40 -13.80 -7.95
N ARG A 103 -5.38 -13.50 -8.78
CA ARG A 103 -4.44 -14.47 -9.40
C ARG A 103 -5.07 -15.52 -10.34
N ARG A 104 -6.39 -15.46 -10.60
CA ARG A 104 -7.12 -16.52 -11.32
C ARG A 104 -7.87 -16.05 -12.57
N CYS A 105 -8.20 -14.76 -12.66
CA CYS A 105 -8.93 -14.24 -13.82
C CYS A 105 -8.05 -14.16 -15.07
N VAL A 106 -8.68 -14.01 -16.24
CA VAL A 106 -7.99 -13.90 -17.54
C VAL A 106 -6.90 -12.83 -17.53
N ARG A 107 -7.14 -11.67 -16.91
CA ARG A 107 -6.17 -10.58 -16.82
C ARG A 107 -4.93 -10.96 -16.02
N CYS A 108 -5.11 -11.65 -14.90
CA CYS A 108 -4.00 -12.16 -14.11
C CYS A 108 -3.17 -13.18 -14.91
N LEU A 109 -3.84 -14.13 -15.57
CA LEU A 109 -3.18 -15.20 -16.33
C LEU A 109 -2.47 -14.70 -17.59
N GLU A 110 -2.93 -13.60 -18.18
CA GLU A 110 -2.27 -12.89 -19.29
C GLU A 110 -1.10 -11.99 -18.84
N GLY A 111 -0.80 -11.93 -17.53
CA GLY A 111 0.27 -11.08 -16.98
C GLY A 111 -0.12 -9.61 -16.77
N ASN A 112 -1.41 -9.27 -16.94
CA ASN A 112 -1.97 -7.93 -16.74
C ASN A 112 -2.79 -7.86 -15.45
N TYR A 113 -2.24 -8.34 -14.33
CA TYR A 113 -2.98 -8.46 -13.08
C TYR A 113 -3.46 -7.12 -12.51
N ASN A 114 -2.85 -6.00 -12.92
CA ASN A 114 -3.31 -4.65 -12.59
C ASN A 114 -4.72 -4.35 -13.14
N LEU A 115 -5.20 -5.14 -14.10
CA LEU A 115 -6.55 -5.06 -14.67
C LEU A 115 -7.52 -6.09 -14.05
N CYS A 116 -7.14 -6.74 -12.94
CA CYS A 116 -7.97 -7.70 -12.24
C CYS A 116 -9.28 -7.03 -11.76
N PRO A 117 -10.47 -7.58 -12.07
CA PRO A 117 -11.74 -7.01 -11.62
C PRO A 117 -11.93 -7.14 -10.10
N ASP A 118 -11.29 -8.14 -9.49
CA ASP A 118 -11.34 -8.44 -8.06
C ASP A 118 -10.11 -7.88 -7.31
N MET A 119 -9.54 -6.78 -7.81
CA MET A 119 -8.37 -6.15 -7.20
C MET A 119 -8.69 -5.64 -5.78
N ALA A 120 -7.90 -6.08 -4.80
CA ALA A 120 -7.87 -5.49 -3.47
C ALA A 120 -6.71 -4.50 -3.39
N PHE A 121 -7.00 -3.20 -3.39
CA PHE A 121 -5.99 -2.16 -3.43
C PHE A 121 -6.03 -1.32 -2.14
N ALA A 122 -4.91 -1.18 -1.45
CA ALA A 122 -4.81 -0.40 -0.22
C ALA A 122 -5.36 1.02 -0.40
N ALA A 123 -6.15 1.52 0.56
CA ALA A 123 -6.81 2.83 0.52
C ALA A 123 -7.79 3.04 -0.66
N THR A 124 -8.26 1.97 -1.29
CA THR A 124 -9.41 2.03 -2.21
C THR A 124 -10.59 1.28 -1.58
N PRO A 125 -11.74 1.94 -1.35
CA PRO A 125 -12.89 1.31 -0.72
C PRO A 125 -13.28 -0.02 -1.39
N PRO A 126 -13.55 -1.08 -0.59
CA PRO A 126 -13.71 -1.09 0.87
C PRO A 126 -12.43 -1.44 1.66
N TYR A 127 -11.24 -1.38 1.05
CA TYR A 127 -10.00 -1.86 1.66
C TYR A 127 -9.29 -0.73 2.42
N ASP A 128 -8.93 -1.00 3.68
CA ASP A 128 -8.07 -0.11 4.46
C ASP A 128 -6.69 0.07 3.81
N GLY A 129 -6.11 1.23 4.02
CA GLY A 129 -4.77 1.62 3.61
C GLY A 129 -3.67 1.32 4.62
N THR A 130 -2.49 1.85 4.33
CA THR A 130 -1.23 1.55 5.01
C THR A 130 -0.75 2.65 5.95
N LEU A 131 -1.47 3.76 6.12
CA LEU A 131 -1.22 4.75 7.20
C LEU A 131 -1.63 4.19 8.57
N ALA A 132 -1.03 3.07 8.95
CA ALA A 132 -1.17 2.35 10.21
C ALA A 132 0.20 1.84 10.64
N LYS A 133 0.40 1.49 11.92
CA LYS A 133 1.69 0.91 12.37
C LYS A 133 1.93 -0.50 11.80
N PHE A 134 0.88 -1.29 11.62
CA PHE A 134 0.94 -2.67 11.14
C PHE A 134 -0.09 -2.92 10.05
N TYR A 135 0.36 -3.48 8.93
CA TYR A 135 -0.47 -3.85 7.80
C TYR A 135 -0.18 -5.28 7.36
N ARG A 136 -1.21 -6.03 6.99
CA ARG A 136 -1.11 -7.42 6.54
C ARG A 136 -1.32 -7.52 5.05
N MET A 137 -0.44 -8.23 4.37
CA MET A 137 -0.53 -8.48 2.93
C MET A 137 0.24 -9.76 2.56
N PRO A 138 0.01 -10.36 1.39
CA PRO A 138 0.70 -11.59 1.01
C PRO A 138 2.18 -11.32 0.68
N GLU A 139 3.04 -12.32 0.94
CA GLU A 139 4.50 -12.21 0.79
C GLU A 139 4.95 -11.83 -0.63
N ASP A 140 4.19 -12.26 -1.65
CA ASP A 140 4.51 -12.06 -3.08
C ASP A 140 4.30 -10.62 -3.57
N PHE A 141 3.71 -9.76 -2.73
CA PHE A 141 3.57 -8.31 -2.95
C PHE A 141 4.44 -7.48 -1.99
N CYS A 142 5.34 -8.14 -1.24
CA CYS A 142 6.35 -7.49 -0.41
C CYS A 142 7.74 -7.74 -0.99
N TYR A 143 8.40 -6.68 -1.44
CA TYR A 143 9.70 -6.79 -2.10
C TYR A 143 10.81 -6.38 -1.14
N LYS A 144 11.69 -7.34 -0.82
CA LYS A 144 12.85 -7.08 0.04
C LYS A 144 13.75 -6.00 -0.56
N LEU A 145 14.02 -4.97 0.23
CA LEU A 145 14.92 -3.88 -0.13
C LEU A 145 16.39 -4.34 -0.02
N PRO A 146 17.22 -4.04 -1.03
CA PRO A 146 18.67 -4.13 -0.91
C PRO A 146 19.19 -3.22 0.22
N SER A 147 20.35 -3.56 0.80
CA SER A 147 20.89 -2.82 1.95
C SER A 147 21.26 -1.36 1.65
N ASN A 148 21.42 -1.01 0.38
CA ASN A 148 21.72 0.34 -0.09
C ASN A 148 20.47 1.13 -0.53
N VAL A 149 19.26 0.57 -0.36
CA VAL A 149 18.00 1.26 -0.63
C VAL A 149 17.31 1.52 0.70
N SER A 150 17.08 2.79 1.02
CA SER A 150 16.39 3.21 2.24
C SER A 150 14.91 2.86 2.18
N MET A 151 14.25 2.77 3.34
CA MET A 151 12.79 2.57 3.37
C MET A 151 12.00 3.77 2.81
N GLN A 152 12.55 4.99 2.82
CA GLN A 152 11.91 6.13 2.15
C GLN A 152 11.93 5.94 0.63
N GLU A 153 13.06 5.54 0.05
CA GLU A 153 13.13 5.15 -1.36
C GLU A 153 12.21 3.96 -1.66
N GLY A 154 12.11 3.01 -0.73
CA GLY A 154 11.16 1.89 -0.81
C GLY A 154 9.70 2.33 -0.91
N ALA A 155 9.27 3.32 -0.11
CA ALA A 155 7.92 3.89 -0.20
C ALA A 155 7.69 4.60 -1.55
N MET A 156 8.71 5.27 -2.07
CA MET A 156 8.67 5.93 -3.38
C MET A 156 8.67 4.95 -4.57
N LEU A 157 8.83 3.64 -4.34
CA LEU A 157 8.73 2.65 -5.43
C LEU A 157 7.31 2.56 -5.99
N GLU A 158 6.27 2.83 -5.20
CA GLU A 158 4.87 2.86 -5.69
C GLU A 158 4.70 3.92 -6.81
N PRO A 159 4.96 5.23 -6.57
CA PRO A 159 4.80 6.23 -7.62
C PRO A 159 5.85 6.07 -8.75
N THR A 160 7.03 5.54 -8.42
CA THR A 160 8.04 5.21 -9.45
C THR A 160 7.55 4.09 -10.38
N ALA A 161 6.86 3.08 -9.85
CA ALA A 161 6.31 1.97 -10.64
C ALA A 161 5.25 2.45 -11.63
N VAL A 162 4.46 3.48 -11.27
CA VAL A 162 3.53 4.15 -12.19
C VAL A 162 4.27 4.72 -13.40
N ALA A 163 5.36 5.47 -13.17
CA ALA A 163 6.18 6.02 -14.25
C ALA A 163 6.84 4.92 -15.11
N VAL A 164 7.38 3.87 -14.48
CA VAL A 164 7.97 2.72 -15.18
C VAL A 164 6.91 2.01 -16.05
N HIS A 165 5.69 1.84 -15.54
CA HIS A 165 4.59 1.23 -16.29
C HIS A 165 4.25 2.04 -17.54
N PHE A 166 4.11 3.37 -17.42
CA PHE A 166 3.85 4.24 -18.58
C PHE A 166 4.97 4.19 -19.62
N CYS A 167 6.23 4.27 -19.19
CA CYS A 167 7.38 4.17 -20.10
C CYS A 167 7.41 2.83 -20.85
N ARG A 168 7.06 1.72 -20.18
CA ARG A 168 6.96 0.39 -20.80
C ARG A 168 5.81 0.32 -21.80
N LEU A 169 4.62 0.81 -21.44
CA LEU A 169 3.45 0.85 -22.34
C LEU A 169 3.73 1.70 -23.59
N ALA A 170 4.35 2.87 -23.42
CA ALA A 170 4.76 3.75 -24.51
C ALA A 170 6.00 3.26 -25.27
N LYS A 171 6.62 2.15 -24.83
CA LYS A 171 7.83 1.57 -25.42
C LYS A 171 8.95 2.61 -25.59
N VAL A 172 9.15 3.45 -24.56
CA VAL A 172 10.20 4.47 -24.57
C VAL A 172 11.56 3.79 -24.77
N SER A 173 12.34 4.31 -25.72
CA SER A 173 13.64 3.73 -26.09
C SER A 173 14.68 4.83 -26.39
N PRO A 174 15.98 4.51 -26.40
CA PRO A 174 17.03 5.47 -26.73
C PRO A 174 16.77 6.18 -28.06
N GLY A 175 16.93 7.51 -28.08
CA GLY A 175 16.69 8.34 -29.27
C GLY A 175 15.25 8.85 -29.42
N HIS A 176 14.29 8.38 -28.62
CA HIS A 176 12.95 8.96 -28.58
C HIS A 176 12.99 10.39 -28.00
N LYS A 177 12.15 11.27 -28.55
CA LYS A 177 11.82 12.58 -27.96
C LYS A 177 10.52 12.42 -27.18
N VAL A 178 10.55 12.69 -25.87
CA VAL A 178 9.40 12.53 -24.98
C VAL A 178 8.98 13.90 -24.46
N VAL A 179 7.67 14.15 -24.46
CA VAL A 179 7.07 15.33 -23.81
C VAL A 179 6.23 14.83 -22.63
N VAL A 180 6.50 15.37 -21.45
CA VAL A 180 5.73 15.08 -20.23
C VAL A 180 4.87 16.30 -19.92
N PHE A 181 3.55 16.11 -19.92
CA PHE A 181 2.59 17.16 -19.55
C PHE A 181 2.24 17.03 -18.07
N GLY A 182 2.55 18.07 -17.29
CA GLY A 182 2.39 18.07 -15.84
C GLY A 182 3.70 17.78 -15.12
N VAL A 183 4.05 18.63 -14.18
CA VAL A 183 5.17 18.48 -13.24
C VAL A 183 4.56 18.35 -11.85
N GLY A 184 3.89 17.22 -11.61
CA GLY A 184 2.99 17.01 -10.47
C GLY A 184 3.47 17.62 -9.15
N PRO A 185 2.52 18.04 -8.28
CA PRO A 185 2.77 18.87 -7.09
C PRO A 185 3.76 18.26 -6.09
#